data_AF-A0A7V1FUX3-F1
#
_entry.id   AF-A0A7V1FUX3-F1
#
_cell.length_a   1.000
_cell.length_b   1.000
_cell.length_c   1.000
_cell.angle_alpha   90.00
_cell.angle_beta   90.00
_cell.angle_gamma   90.00
#
_symmetry.space_group_name_H-M   'P 1'
#
loop_
_entity.id
_entity.type
_entity.pdbx_description
1 polymer ?
#
loop_
_entity_poly.entity_id
_entity_poly.type
_entity_poly.pdbx_seq_one_letter_code
_entity_poly.pdbx_strand_id
1 'polypeptide(L)' 'MGVDYQKITEEILELAGMKINGSAPWNIQVHNKEFFKRVISEGELGIGESYMDGWWDAEKIESIYR' A
#
# COMPACT_ATOMS: atom_id res chain seq x y z
N MET A 1 -8.36 14.90 17.23
CA MET A 1 -7.37 13.85 16.91
C MET A 1 -7.50 13.55 15.43
N GLY A 2 -6.44 13.73 14.65
CA GLY A 2 -6.45 13.39 13.22
C GLY A 2 -6.34 11.89 13.02
N VAL A 3 -6.85 11.40 11.89
CA VAL A 3 -6.66 10.00 11.47
C VAL A 3 -5.20 9.82 11.05
N ASP A 4 -4.55 8.77 11.55
CA ASP A 4 -3.22 8.36 11.11
C ASP A 4 -3.36 7.31 10.00
N TYR A 5 -3.45 7.79 8.77
CA TYR A 5 -3.66 6.93 7.60
C TYR A 5 -2.50 5.96 7.38
N GLN A 6 -1.26 6.37 7.68
CA GLN A 6 -0.09 5.50 7.50
C GLN A 6 -0.19 4.30 8.42
N LYS A 7 -0.43 4.54 9.71
CA LYS A 7 -0.53 3.45 10.69
C LYS A 7 -1.65 2.46 10.36
N ILE A 8 -2.82 2.96 9.97
CA ILE A 8 -3.94 2.08 9.60
C ILE A 8 -3.59 1.26 8.35
N THR A 9 -2.93 1.87 7.36
CA THR A 9 -2.52 1.16 6.15
C THR A 9 -1.49 0.07 6.47
N GLU A 10 -0.50 0.37 7.32
CA GLU A 10 0.48 -0.61 7.80
C GLU A 10 -0.20 -1.80 8.50
N GLU A 11 -1.11 -1.54 9.44
CA GLU A 11 -1.87 -2.57 10.16
C GLU A 11 -2.67 -3.47 9.21
N ILE A 12 -3.32 -2.90 8.18
CA ILE A 12 -4.08 -3.67 7.18
C ILE A 12 -3.17 -4.56 6.34
N LEU A 13 -2.04 -4.03 5.86
CA LEU A 13 -1.11 -4.79 5.02
C LEU A 13 -0.42 -5.90 5.81
N GLU A 14 -0.16 -5.69 7.11
CA GLU A 14 0.39 -6.72 8.00
C GLU A 14 -0.55 -7.93 8.13
N LEU A 15 -1.87 -7.75 8.08
CA LEU A 15 -2.83 -8.86 8.06
C LEU A 15 -2.66 -9.76 6.83
N ALA A 16 -2.18 -9.20 5.72
CA ALA A 16 -1.85 -9.93 4.49
C ALA A 16 -0.38 -10.42 4.46
N GLY A 17 0.39 -10.25 5.54
CA GLY A 17 1.80 -10.60 5.60
C GLY A 17 2.71 -9.69 4.76
N MET A 18 2.22 -8.51 4.36
CA MET A 18 2.97 -7.51 3.61
C MET A 18 3.44 -6.39 4.53
N LYS A 19 4.58 -5.79 4.19
CA LYS A 19 5.14 -4.62 4.89
C LYS A 19 5.31 -3.47 3.92
N ILE A 20 5.21 -2.26 4.45
CA ILE A 20 5.54 -1.04 3.71
C ILE A 20 7.06 -0.84 3.77
N ASN A 21 7.67 -0.62 2.61
CA ASN A 21 9.12 -0.49 2.42
C ASN A 21 9.91 -1.68 3.01
N GLY A 22 9.33 -2.87 2.96
CA GLY A 22 9.99 -4.10 3.41
C GLY A 22 10.88 -4.72 2.33
N SER A 23 11.75 -5.64 2.72
CA SER A 23 12.76 -6.24 1.83
C SER A 23 12.30 -7.44 1.01
N ALA A 24 11.19 -8.08 1.38
CA ALA A 24 10.61 -9.17 0.57
C ALA A 24 10.06 -8.61 -0.75
N PRO A 25 10.13 -9.36 -1.86
CA PRO A 25 9.77 -8.86 -3.19
C PRO A 25 8.27 -8.54 -3.36
N TRP A 26 7.40 -9.07 -2.51
CA TRP A 26 5.96 -8.77 -2.48
C TRP A 26 5.60 -7.60 -1.55
N ASN A 27 6.58 -7.03 -0.83
CA ASN A 27 6.34 -5.85 -0.01
C ASN A 27 6.24 -4.61 -0.90
N ILE A 28 5.30 -3.74 -0.58
CA ILE A 28 5.11 -2.50 -1.32
C ILE A 28 6.19 -1.48 -0.96
N GLN A 29 6.68 -0.76 -1.95
CA GLN A 29 7.54 0.40 -1.81
C GLN A 29 6.70 1.64 -2.07
N VAL A 30 6.56 2.52 -1.07
CA VAL A 30 5.72 3.72 -1.18
C VAL A 30 6.60 4.94 -1.44
N HIS A 31 6.35 5.58 -2.58
CA HIS A 31 7.08 6.76 -3.05
C HIS A 31 6.35 8.06 -2.77
N ASN A 32 5.02 8.01 -2.56
CA ASN A 32 4.18 9.17 -2.29
C ASN A 32 3.32 8.97 -1.05
N LYS A 33 3.40 9.89 -0.08
CA LYS A 33 2.64 9.82 1.19
C LYS A 33 1.13 9.99 1.03
N GLU A 34 0.66 10.58 -0.07
CA GLU A 34 -0.79 10.68 -0.35
C GLU A 34 -1.42 9.30 -0.60
N PHE A 35 -0.60 8.27 -0.88
CA PHE A 35 -1.01 6.87 -0.96
C PHE A 35 -1.85 6.43 0.23
N PHE A 36 -1.37 6.67 1.47
CA PHE A 36 -2.03 6.17 2.67
C PHE A 36 -3.45 6.70 2.80
N LYS A 37 -3.63 8.00 2.58
CA LYS A 37 -4.96 8.62 2.66
C LYS A 37 -5.89 8.09 1.57
N ARG A 38 -5.38 7.92 0.34
CA ARG A 38 -6.15 7.42 -0.79
C ARG A 38 -6.62 5.99 -0.58
N VAL A 39 -5.73 5.10 -0.15
CA VAL A 39 -6.07 3.70 0.13
C VAL A 39 -7.15 3.59 1.21
N ILE A 40 -7.03 4.34 2.30
CA ILE A 40 -8.04 4.29 3.37
C ILE A 40 -9.38 4.92 2.92
N SER A 41 -9.36 5.91 2.04
CA SER A 41 -10.57 6.61 1.59
C SER A 41 -11.30 5.88 0.45
N GLU A 42 -10.55 5.23 -0.45
CA GLU A 42 -11.05 4.67 -1.71
C GLU A 42 -10.95 3.13 -1.78
N GLY A 43 -10.34 2.49 -0.78
CA GLY A 43 -10.19 1.04 -0.70
C GLY A 43 -9.36 0.46 -1.86
N GLU A 44 -9.85 -0.62 -2.46
CA GLU A 44 -9.16 -1.35 -3.55
C GLU A 44 -8.90 -0.48 -4.78
N LEU A 45 -9.81 0.45 -5.12
CA LEU A 45 -9.61 1.40 -6.22
C LEU A 45 -8.43 2.32 -5.94
N GLY A 46 -8.34 2.85 -4.72
CA GLY A 46 -7.23 3.69 -4.29
C GLY A 46 -5.88 2.97 -4.38
N ILE A 47 -5.84 1.66 -4.09
CA ILE A 47 -4.64 0.83 -4.26
C ILE A 47 -4.25 0.73 -5.74
N GLY A 48 -5.19 0.37 -6.61
CA GLY A 48 -4.94 0.18 -8.04
C GLY A 48 -4.60 1.46 -8.79
N GLU A 49 -5.33 2.55 -8.54
CA GLU A 49 -5.08 3.83 -9.21
C GLU A 49 -3.77 4.46 -8.73
N SER A 50 -3.44 4.39 -7.44
CA SER A 50 -2.15 4.86 -6.94
C SER A 50 -0.97 4.04 -7.46
N TYR A 51 -1.18 2.76 -7.80
CA TYR A 51 -0.19 1.97 -8.54
C TYR A 51 0.01 2.50 -9.96
N MET A 52 -1.08 2.76 -10.69
CA MET A 52 -1.00 3.34 -12.04
C MET A 52 -0.36 4.74 -12.05
N ASP A 53 -0.59 5.53 -11.00
CA ASP A 53 0.03 6.84 -10.79
C ASP A 53 1.50 6.77 -10.32
N GLY A 54 2.03 5.57 -10.10
CA GLY A 54 3.42 5.36 -9.66
C GLY A 54 3.71 5.79 -8.21
N TRP A 55 2.68 5.87 -7.37
CA TRP A 55 2.83 6.27 -5.96
C TRP A 55 3.39 5.15 -5.09
N TRP A 56 3.25 3.90 -5.55
CA TRP A 56 3.87 2.74 -4.96
C TRP A 56 4.13 1.67 -6.03
N ASP A 57 5.06 0.76 -5.75
CA ASP A 57 5.29 -0.44 -6.54
C ASP A 57 5.68 -1.63 -5.66
N ALA A 58 5.83 -2.82 -6.24
CA ALA A 58 6.50 -3.94 -5.60
C ALA A 58 7.27 -4.74 -6.67
N GLU A 59 8.37 -5.38 -6.28
CA GLU A 59 9.21 -6.15 -7.21
C GLU A 59 8.42 -7.32 -7.85
N LYS A 60 7.52 -7.95 -7.08
CA LYS A 60 6.62 -8.99 -7.54
C LYS A 60 5.17 -8.68 -7.19
N ILE A 61 4.55 -7.86 -8.04
CA ILE A 61 3.10 -7.58 -7.95
C ILE A 61 2.24 -8.78 -8.36
N GLU A 62 2.70 -9.63 -9.27
CA GLU A 62 1.93 -10.82 -9.71
C GLU A 62 1.61 -11.81 -8.58
N SER A 63 2.37 -11.79 -7.48
CA SER A 63 2.08 -12.62 -6.30
C SER A 63 0.98 -12.08 -5.39
N ILE A 64 0.52 -10.83 -5.59
CA ILE A 64 -0.53 -10.21 -4.75
C ILE A 64 -1.92 -10.74 -5.11
N TYR A 65 -2.14 -11.18 -6.36
CA TYR A 65 -3.45 -11.62 -6.87
C TYR A 65 -3.70 -13.14 -6.75
N ARG A 66 -2.94 -13.88 -5.94
CA ARG A 66 -3.05 -15.34 -5.82
C ARG A 66 -3.77 -15.80 -4.55
#